data_AF-A0A383W3B5-F1
#
_entry.id   AF-A0A383W3B5-F1
#
_cell.length_a   1.000
_cell.length_b   1.000
_cell.length_c   1.000
_cell.angle_alpha   90.00
_cell.angle_beta   90.00
_cell.angle_gamma   90.00
#
_symmetry.space_group_name_H-M   'P 1'
#
loop_
_entity.id
_entity.type
_entity.pdbx_description
1 polymer ?
#
loop_
_entity_poly.entity_id
_entity_poly.type
_entity_poly.pdbx_seq_one_letter_code
_entity_poly.pdbx_strand_id
1 'polypeptide(L)'
;MGRLALLLAICAVCVAQSATAHLNEQTRDLRRLQEEPTAKQPALDTPAEQVSPEPQLSPAAEKLTLHQPDNNVSETAGKPAADVSAPAPIFAAGGVAAPPAAGDPAAAAAAADVAAAAALLLQAASAIPTEAPAAAAVAAAAAADPAPAGGWRRCSAREGSSGKRAAVERQLKRLIVSRAARASAAAAAAGEAVTAEAAAAAARTSRRQAPAGRVIPVYFHIVTFAGQGGVYMYQIDSQMAVLNSAFNRHGFTFTLAGAQTYRAASQSLYNAGPGSAAEFEIKRQLRMGGATDLNIFTWAPGDGLLGWATFPWDYKIGSPSSALDGVVVRTATLPGGTARDYNLGNTVVHEVGHWLGLYHTFTNGCNWGGDQIDDTPAEASAASGCPLWRDSCPGDGRRDPVQSYMDYSFDSCMNQFTAGQRARMWSAWDAYRQEKR
;
A
#
# COMPACT_ATOMS: atom_id res chain seq x y z
N MET A 1 5.66 3.73 -53.92
CA MET A 1 4.55 2.94 -53.32
C MET A 1 4.97 1.54 -52.82
N GLY A 2 6.09 0.94 -53.27
CA GLY A 2 6.46 -0.44 -52.89
C GLY A 2 6.95 -0.67 -51.44
N ARG A 3 7.62 0.29 -50.78
CA ARG A 3 8.17 0.07 -49.43
C ARG A 3 7.12 0.06 -48.32
N LEU A 4 6.04 0.83 -48.45
CA LEU A 4 4.95 0.87 -47.46
C LEU A 4 4.08 -0.39 -47.53
N ALA A 5 3.83 -0.90 -48.74
CA ALA A 5 3.10 -2.15 -48.94
C ALA A 5 3.87 -3.36 -48.39
N LEU A 6 5.21 -3.38 -48.53
CA LEU A 6 6.06 -4.43 -47.97
C LEU A 6 6.09 -4.41 -46.43
N LEU A 7 6.15 -3.22 -45.82
CA LEU A 7 6.09 -3.05 -44.36
C LEU A 7 4.73 -3.48 -43.77
N LEU A 8 3.63 -3.16 -44.45
CA LEU A 8 2.29 -3.60 -44.04
C LEU A 8 2.11 -5.11 -44.18
N ALA A 9 2.65 -5.72 -45.25
CA ALA A 9 2.62 -7.17 -45.44
C ALA A 9 3.44 -7.93 -44.38
N ILE A 10 4.63 -7.42 -44.03
CA ILE A 10 5.47 -8.01 -42.97
C ILE A 10 4.77 -7.89 -41.60
N CYS A 11 4.13 -6.75 -41.32
CA CYS A 11 3.39 -6.55 -40.07
C CYS A 11 2.19 -7.51 -39.97
N ALA A 12 1.43 -7.70 -41.06
CA ALA A 12 0.30 -8.62 -41.10
C ALA A 12 0.74 -10.09 -40.91
N VAL A 13 1.87 -10.50 -41.51
CA VAL A 13 2.41 -11.86 -41.36
C VAL A 13 2.92 -12.10 -39.93
N CYS A 14 3.58 -11.13 -39.30
CA CYS A 14 4.03 -11.23 -37.91
C CYS A 14 2.85 -11.31 -36.92
N VAL A 15 1.79 -10.53 -37.14
CA VAL A 15 0.58 -10.58 -36.31
C VAL A 15 -0.15 -11.92 -36.46
N ALA A 16 -0.28 -12.43 -37.69
CA ALA A 16 -0.89 -13.74 -37.94
C ALA A 16 -0.09 -14.91 -37.34
N GLN A 17 1.24 -14.85 -37.40
CA GLN A 17 2.12 -15.86 -36.79
C GLN A 17 2.08 -15.82 -35.26
N SER A 18 1.96 -14.63 -34.67
CA SER A 18 1.81 -14.46 -33.21
C SER A 18 0.46 -14.99 -32.72
N ALA A 19 -0.63 -14.70 -33.43
CA ALA A 19 -1.96 -15.23 -33.10
C ALA A 19 -2.02 -16.76 -33.19
N THR A 20 -1.37 -17.35 -34.20
CA THR A 20 -1.29 -18.81 -34.37
C THR A 20 -0.43 -19.47 -33.29
N ALA A 21 0.64 -18.80 -32.85
CA ALA A 21 1.49 -19.28 -31.75
C ALA A 21 0.77 -19.26 -30.40
N HIS A 22 -0.09 -18.27 -30.17
CA HIS A 22 -0.89 -18.14 -28.94
C HIS A 22 -2.04 -19.16 -28.89
N LEU A 23 -2.71 -19.42 -30.01
CA LEU A 23 -3.75 -20.44 -30.13
C LEU A 23 -3.19 -21.86 -29.93
N ASN A 24 -1.98 -22.13 -30.45
CA ASN A 24 -1.32 -23.43 -30.27
C ASN A 24 -0.86 -23.67 -28.83
N GLU A 25 -0.54 -22.61 -28.08
CA GLU A 25 -0.16 -22.69 -26.67
C GLU A 25 -1.38 -22.95 -25.79
N GLN A 26 -2.49 -22.23 -26.03
CA GLN A 26 -3.78 -22.48 -25.37
C GLN A 26 -4.32 -23.90 -25.65
N THR A 27 -4.14 -24.41 -26.88
CA THR A 27 -4.56 -25.77 -27.24
C THR A 27 -3.72 -26.85 -26.52
N ARG A 28 -2.45 -26.58 -26.23
CA ARG A 28 -1.59 -27.50 -25.48
C ARG A 28 -1.91 -27.49 -23.99
N ASP A 29 -2.20 -26.32 -23.43
CA ASP A 29 -2.56 -26.22 -22.01
C ASP A 29 -3.92 -26.88 -21.74
N LEU A 30 -4.88 -26.73 -22.65
CA LEU A 30 -6.14 -27.48 -22.60
C LEU A 30 -5.94 -29.00 -22.66
N ARG A 31 -4.99 -29.49 -23.48
CA ARG A 31 -4.66 -30.93 -23.50
C ARG A 31 -3.97 -31.40 -22.23
N ARG A 32 -3.09 -30.60 -21.62
CA ARG A 32 -2.45 -30.94 -20.34
C ARG A 32 -3.48 -31.04 -19.20
N LEU A 33 -4.47 -30.16 -19.18
CA LEU A 33 -5.55 -30.19 -18.19
C LEU A 33 -6.49 -31.39 -18.36
N GLN A 34 -6.55 -31.97 -19.57
CA GLN A 34 -7.34 -33.17 -19.86
C GLN A 34 -6.58 -34.48 -19.61
N GLU A 35 -5.27 -34.42 -19.42
CA GLU A 35 -4.39 -35.60 -19.27
C GLU A 35 -3.84 -35.80 -17.84
N GLU A 36 -4.24 -35.00 -16.84
CA GLU A 36 -3.86 -35.29 -15.44
C GLU A 36 -4.54 -36.59 -14.93
N PRO A 37 -3.77 -37.61 -14.52
CA PRO A 37 -4.34 -38.76 -13.84
C PRO A 37 -4.77 -38.36 -12.43
N THR A 38 -5.99 -38.70 -12.06
CA THR A 38 -6.55 -38.52 -10.72
C THR A 38 -5.67 -39.22 -9.67
N ALA A 39 -4.81 -38.44 -9.02
CA ALA A 39 -3.95 -38.92 -7.95
C ALA A 39 -4.78 -39.20 -6.70
N LYS A 40 -4.90 -40.49 -6.39
CA LYS A 40 -5.46 -41.07 -5.16
C LYS A 40 -4.75 -40.49 -3.93
N GLN A 41 -5.51 -39.91 -3.00
CA GLN A 41 -5.00 -39.50 -1.67
C GLN A 41 -4.48 -40.73 -0.89
N PRO A 42 -3.29 -40.68 -0.26
CA PRO A 42 -2.87 -41.73 0.66
C PRO A 42 -3.53 -41.55 2.03
N ALA A 43 -4.03 -42.66 2.57
CA ALA A 43 -4.63 -42.77 3.90
C ALA A 43 -3.61 -42.52 5.02
N LEU A 44 -4.04 -41.80 6.06
CA LEU A 44 -3.30 -41.63 7.31
C LEU A 44 -3.58 -42.83 8.22
N ASP A 45 -2.66 -43.81 8.22
CA ASP A 45 -2.58 -44.81 9.28
C ASP A 45 -1.65 -44.29 10.39
N THR A 46 -2.18 -44.21 11.61
CA THR A 46 -1.43 -43.99 12.85
C THR A 46 -1.09 -45.33 13.49
N PRO A 47 0.10 -45.47 14.09
CA PRO A 47 0.28 -46.42 15.18
C PRO A 47 0.68 -45.73 16.49
N ALA A 48 0.16 -46.32 17.55
CA ALA A 48 0.22 -45.90 18.95
C ALA A 48 1.63 -46.01 19.58
N GLU A 49 1.88 -45.07 20.51
CA GLU A 49 2.38 -45.26 21.88
C GLU A 49 3.37 -46.40 22.16
N GLN A 50 4.60 -46.05 22.56
CA GLN A 50 5.34 -46.75 23.63
C GLN A 50 6.22 -45.79 24.45
N VAL A 51 6.24 -46.08 25.75
CA VAL A 51 6.73 -45.29 26.88
C VAL A 51 8.05 -45.87 27.41
N SER A 52 8.99 -44.97 27.77
CA SER A 52 10.13 -45.07 28.73
C SER A 52 11.39 -45.90 28.38
N PRO A 53 12.54 -45.71 29.07
CA PRO A 53 12.88 -44.77 30.18
C PRO A 53 14.16 -43.90 30.00
N GLU A 54 14.34 -42.93 30.90
CA GLU A 54 15.59 -42.17 31.16
C GLU A 54 16.80 -43.05 31.51
N PRO A 55 18.02 -42.48 31.42
CA PRO A 55 18.81 -42.41 32.67
C PRO A 55 19.67 -41.13 32.86
N GLN A 56 19.57 -40.59 34.09
CA GLN A 56 20.64 -40.20 35.04
C GLN A 56 21.64 -39.05 34.70
N LEU A 57 21.57 -37.98 35.52
CA LEU A 57 22.62 -36.94 35.72
C LEU A 57 23.83 -37.49 36.52
N SER A 58 25.08 -37.10 36.27
CA SER A 58 25.79 -35.86 36.72
C SER A 58 27.32 -36.12 36.67
N PRO A 59 28.24 -35.24 37.15
CA PRO A 59 28.43 -33.80 36.95
C PRO A 59 29.89 -33.43 36.54
N ALA A 60 30.12 -32.28 35.91
CA ALA A 60 31.38 -31.55 36.03
C ALA A 60 31.21 -30.08 35.64
N ALA A 61 31.55 -29.20 36.58
CA ALA A 61 31.58 -27.75 36.46
C ALA A 61 32.85 -27.29 35.75
N GLU A 62 32.79 -26.18 35.00
CA GLU A 62 33.83 -25.15 35.08
C GLU A 62 33.34 -23.76 34.61
N LYS A 63 33.28 -22.84 35.58
CA LYS A 63 33.52 -21.39 35.58
C LYS A 63 33.09 -20.52 34.37
N LEU A 64 32.20 -19.57 34.64
CA LEU A 64 32.43 -18.18 34.24
C LEU A 64 32.16 -17.23 35.43
N THR A 65 33.17 -16.44 35.74
CA THR A 65 33.34 -15.55 36.88
C THR A 65 32.41 -14.33 36.85
N LEU A 66 31.70 -14.12 37.96
CA LEU A 66 31.04 -12.88 38.35
C LEU A 66 32.10 -11.91 38.90
N HIS A 67 32.13 -10.67 38.42
CA HIS A 67 33.07 -9.64 38.86
C HIS A 67 32.31 -8.49 39.55
N GLN A 68 32.41 -8.45 40.88
CA GLN A 68 32.38 -7.28 41.76
C GLN A 68 32.96 -7.76 43.10
N PRO A 69 33.80 -6.96 43.80
CA PRO A 69 33.28 -5.84 44.60
C PRO A 69 34.23 -4.63 44.70
N ASP A 70 33.75 -3.54 45.28
CA ASP A 70 34.39 -2.95 46.48
C ASP A 70 33.46 -1.92 47.13
N ASN A 71 33.22 -2.13 48.43
CA ASN A 71 32.66 -1.17 49.37
C ASN A 71 33.83 -0.48 50.10
N ASN A 72 33.70 0.81 50.40
CA ASN A 72 34.35 1.34 51.58
C ASN A 72 33.46 2.36 52.31
N VAL A 73 33.58 2.32 53.63
CA VAL A 73 32.68 2.85 54.66
C VAL A 73 33.22 4.17 55.20
N SER A 74 32.34 5.10 55.61
CA SER A 74 32.51 5.84 56.88
C SER A 74 31.21 6.53 57.31
N GLU A 75 30.86 6.29 58.56
CA GLU A 75 29.73 6.79 59.34
C GLU A 75 29.80 8.31 59.61
N THR A 76 28.65 8.93 59.92
CA THR A 76 28.40 9.53 61.25
C THR A 76 26.90 9.69 61.49
N ALA A 77 26.53 9.53 62.76
CA ALA A 77 25.19 9.32 63.30
C ALA A 77 24.43 10.61 63.65
N GLY A 78 23.11 10.49 63.87
CA GLY A 78 22.33 11.49 64.62
C GLY A 78 20.82 11.52 64.36
N LYS A 79 20.07 10.59 64.98
CA LYS A 79 18.58 10.59 65.19
C LYS A 79 18.17 11.67 66.24
N PRO A 80 16.88 11.85 66.65
CA PRO A 80 15.57 11.65 65.97
C PRO A 80 14.51 12.78 66.23
N ALA A 81 13.35 12.67 65.54
CA ALA A 81 11.95 12.97 65.99
C ALA A 81 11.58 14.44 66.35
N ALA A 82 10.35 14.97 66.21
CA ALA A 82 9.07 14.58 65.62
C ALA A 82 8.16 15.85 65.57
N ASP A 83 7.10 15.78 64.77
CA ASP A 83 5.73 16.26 65.04
C ASP A 83 5.28 17.73 64.79
N VAL A 84 4.00 17.77 64.38
CA VAL A 84 2.91 18.78 64.42
C VAL A 84 2.87 20.11 63.64
N SER A 85 1.79 20.20 62.86
CA SER A 85 0.74 21.24 62.79
C SER A 85 0.92 22.57 62.02
N ALA A 86 -0.12 22.85 61.22
CA ALA A 86 -0.50 24.14 60.63
C ALA A 86 -0.93 25.18 61.73
N PRO A 87 -1.19 26.47 61.42
CA PRO A 87 -2.41 26.90 60.68
C PRO A 87 -2.28 28.20 59.84
N ALA A 88 -3.42 28.59 59.21
CA ALA A 88 -3.70 29.80 58.43
C ALA A 88 -3.78 31.12 59.27
N PRO A 89 -4.00 32.31 58.64
CA PRO A 89 -5.37 32.90 58.52
C PRO A 89 -5.63 33.64 57.16
N ILE A 90 -6.83 33.75 56.54
CA ILE A 90 -8.11 34.53 56.71
C ILE A 90 -8.01 36.08 56.78
N PHE A 91 -8.53 36.85 55.78
CA PHE A 91 -9.79 37.66 55.79
C PHE A 91 -9.95 38.72 54.65
N ALA A 92 -11.21 38.80 54.13
CA ALA A 92 -12.01 39.91 53.53
C ALA A 92 -11.50 40.73 52.32
N ALA A 93 -12.22 40.78 51.17
CA ALA A 93 -13.45 41.53 50.82
C ALA A 93 -13.19 43.04 50.59
N GLY A 94 -13.70 43.78 49.61
CA GLY A 94 -14.59 43.66 48.46
C GLY A 94 -14.72 45.08 47.85
N GLY A 95 -15.42 45.29 46.73
CA GLY A 95 -15.87 46.63 46.32
C GLY A 95 -15.65 47.05 44.87
N VAL A 96 -16.63 47.80 44.37
CA VAL A 96 -17.02 48.04 42.97
C VAL A 96 -16.75 49.50 42.54
N ALA A 97 -16.77 49.71 41.21
CA ALA A 97 -17.15 50.94 40.48
C ALA A 97 -16.09 52.06 40.23
N ALA A 98 -16.22 52.64 39.03
CA ALA A 98 -15.38 53.63 38.33
C ALA A 98 -15.80 55.11 38.60
N PRO A 99 -15.49 56.08 37.70
CA PRO A 99 -14.31 56.97 37.58
C PRO A 99 -14.63 58.43 38.04
N PRO A 100 -13.76 59.45 37.78
CA PRO A 100 -14.06 60.39 36.68
C PRO A 100 -12.84 61.05 35.97
N ALA A 101 -13.16 62.01 35.09
CA ALA A 101 -12.47 62.54 33.92
C ALA A 101 -11.49 63.74 34.11
N ALA A 102 -10.80 64.07 33.01
CA ALA A 102 -10.68 65.39 32.36
C ALA A 102 -9.24 65.92 32.14
N GLY A 103 -8.94 66.35 30.89
CA GLY A 103 -7.80 67.21 30.56
C GLY A 103 -7.28 67.11 29.12
N ASP A 104 -7.97 67.74 28.16
CA ASP A 104 -7.43 68.26 26.88
C ASP A 104 -7.18 69.79 27.06
N PRO A 105 -6.36 70.55 26.26
CA PRO A 105 -6.35 70.46 24.78
C PRO A 105 -5.06 70.90 23.98
N ALA A 106 -5.16 70.64 22.67
CA ALA A 106 -4.75 71.46 21.50
C ALA A 106 -3.27 71.56 21.02
N ALA A 107 -3.01 71.05 19.81
CA ALA A 107 -2.72 71.87 18.63
C ALA A 107 -2.84 71.06 17.32
N ALA A 108 -3.38 71.69 16.28
CA ALA A 108 -3.97 71.13 15.06
C ALA A 108 -3.07 71.20 13.81
N ALA A 109 -3.41 70.43 12.77
CA ALA A 109 -3.60 70.93 11.38
C ALA A 109 -4.16 69.81 10.46
N ALA A 110 -4.97 70.23 9.49
CA ALA A 110 -6.04 69.51 8.82
C ALA A 110 -5.71 69.02 7.39
N ALA A 111 -6.52 68.08 6.88
CA ALA A 111 -6.98 68.04 5.47
C ALA A 111 -8.18 67.08 5.30
N ALA A 112 -9.36 67.63 4.99
CA ALA A 112 -10.40 67.00 4.19
C ALA A 112 -10.29 67.63 2.77
N ASP A 113 -10.61 66.97 1.65
CA ASP A 113 -11.98 66.99 1.14
C ASP A 113 -12.18 66.17 -0.17
N VAL A 114 -13.43 65.73 -0.34
CA VAL A 114 -14.26 65.59 -1.56
C VAL A 114 -14.08 64.38 -2.50
N ALA A 115 -15.13 63.55 -2.47
CA ALA A 115 -15.54 62.58 -3.47
C ALA A 115 -16.52 63.20 -4.49
N ALA A 116 -16.36 62.89 -5.78
CA ALA A 116 -17.41 62.60 -6.78
C ALA A 116 -16.89 62.81 -8.23
N ALA A 117 -16.94 61.77 -9.08
CA ALA A 117 -17.27 61.89 -10.51
C ALA A 117 -17.47 60.51 -11.18
N ALA A 118 -18.48 60.46 -12.05
CA ALA A 118 -18.78 59.49 -13.11
C ALA A 118 -19.68 58.27 -12.81
N ALA A 119 -20.99 58.53 -12.72
CA ALA A 119 -22.00 57.84 -13.55
C ALA A 119 -22.02 58.57 -14.91
N LEU A 120 -22.14 57.95 -16.10
CA LEU A 120 -23.33 57.29 -16.64
C LEU A 120 -22.99 56.82 -18.08
N LEU A 121 -23.27 55.57 -18.45
CA LEU A 121 -23.76 55.21 -19.79
C LEU A 121 -24.49 53.86 -19.73
N LEU A 122 -25.69 53.87 -20.31
CA LEU A 122 -26.84 53.02 -20.03
C LEU A 122 -26.99 51.92 -21.09
N GLN A 123 -27.18 50.70 -20.60
CA GLN A 123 -28.01 49.57 -21.10
C GLN A 123 -28.24 49.39 -22.62
N ALA A 124 -27.92 48.18 -23.07
CA ALA A 124 -28.81 47.38 -23.89
C ALA A 124 -29.04 46.03 -23.19
N ALA A 125 -30.22 45.85 -22.61
CA ALA A 125 -30.68 44.60 -22.04
C ALA A 125 -31.88 44.12 -22.86
N SER A 126 -31.80 42.90 -23.40
CA SER A 126 -32.95 42.10 -23.79
C SER A 126 -32.58 40.61 -23.72
N ALA A 127 -33.15 39.96 -22.70
CA ALA A 127 -33.54 38.55 -22.61
C ALA A 127 -32.52 37.44 -22.96
N ILE A 128 -31.93 36.84 -21.92
CA ILE A 128 -31.51 35.42 -21.95
C ILE A 128 -31.94 34.80 -20.61
N PRO A 129 -32.66 33.65 -20.59
CA PRO A 129 -33.18 33.05 -19.37
C PRO A 129 -32.06 32.55 -18.46
N THR A 130 -32.21 32.80 -17.17
CA THR A 130 -31.36 32.26 -16.10
C THR A 130 -31.73 30.80 -15.84
N GLU A 131 -30.96 29.87 -16.39
CA GLU A 131 -30.75 28.57 -15.75
C GLU A 131 -29.30 28.50 -15.28
N ALA A 132 -29.14 28.59 -13.97
CA ALA A 132 -27.88 28.31 -13.31
C ALA A 132 -27.64 26.80 -13.35
N PRO A 133 -26.52 26.29 -13.90
CA PRO A 133 -26.05 24.99 -13.48
C PRO A 133 -25.42 25.20 -12.11
N ALA A 134 -26.11 24.73 -11.07
CA ALA A 134 -25.52 24.51 -9.77
C ALA A 134 -24.21 23.76 -9.98
N ALA A 135 -23.10 24.42 -9.62
CA ALA A 135 -21.79 23.81 -9.56
C ALA A 135 -21.80 22.74 -8.47
N ALA A 136 -22.24 21.54 -8.81
CA ALA A 136 -21.96 20.34 -8.05
C ALA A 136 -20.48 20.00 -8.26
N ALA A 137 -19.62 20.66 -7.49
CA ALA A 137 -18.28 20.16 -7.22
C ALA A 137 -18.42 18.87 -6.42
N VAL A 138 -18.62 17.75 -7.11
CA VAL A 138 -18.52 16.42 -6.50
C VAL A 138 -17.05 16.17 -6.24
N ALA A 139 -16.60 16.52 -5.04
CA ALA A 139 -15.34 16.05 -4.49
C ALA A 139 -15.43 14.51 -4.36
N ALA A 140 -14.96 13.79 -5.37
CA ALA A 140 -14.74 12.35 -5.29
C ALA A 140 -13.53 12.09 -4.36
N ALA A 141 -13.76 12.24 -3.06
CA ALA A 141 -13.02 11.46 -2.08
C ALA A 141 -13.52 10.02 -2.23
N ALA A 142 -12.61 9.07 -2.45
CA ALA A 142 -12.93 7.65 -2.32
C ALA A 142 -13.53 7.49 -0.91
N ALA A 143 -14.82 7.13 -0.83
CA ALA A 143 -15.47 6.90 0.44
C ALA A 143 -14.73 5.72 1.09
N ALA A 144 -13.96 6.04 2.12
CA ALA A 144 -13.48 5.09 3.09
C ALA A 144 -14.68 4.24 3.56
N ASP A 145 -14.58 2.92 3.47
CA ASP A 145 -15.61 2.06 4.06
C ASP A 145 -15.70 2.39 5.56
N PRO A 146 -16.91 2.70 6.07
CA PRO A 146 -17.10 2.90 7.49
C PRO A 146 -16.83 1.56 8.19
N ALA A 147 -16.11 1.60 9.32
CA ALA A 147 -16.00 0.43 10.16
C ALA A 147 -17.41 0.03 10.60
N PRO A 148 -17.74 -1.27 10.62
CA PRO A 148 -18.90 -1.71 11.38
C PRO A 148 -18.73 -1.27 12.83
N ALA A 149 -19.82 -0.95 13.54
CA ALA A 149 -19.76 -0.46 14.91
C ALA A 149 -18.92 -1.41 15.80
N GLY A 150 -17.77 -0.92 16.29
CA GLY A 150 -16.82 -1.69 17.09
C GLY A 150 -15.77 -2.52 16.32
N GLY A 151 -15.70 -2.39 14.98
CA GLY A 151 -14.76 -3.13 14.13
C GLY A 151 -13.66 -2.27 13.49
N TRP A 152 -12.74 -2.93 12.77
CA TRP A 152 -11.68 -2.27 12.02
C TRP A 152 -12.21 -1.66 10.72
N ARG A 153 -11.78 -0.43 10.40
CA ARG A 153 -11.93 0.13 9.06
C ARG A 153 -10.97 -0.59 8.12
N ARG A 154 -11.45 -0.97 6.93
CA ARG A 154 -10.64 -1.69 5.94
C ARG A 154 -9.56 -0.81 5.32
N CYS A 155 -8.91 -1.28 4.27
CA CYS A 155 -7.82 -0.58 3.62
C CYS A 155 -8.29 0.71 2.92
N SER A 156 -7.35 1.57 2.50
CA SER A 156 -7.71 2.85 1.86
C SER A 156 -6.75 3.32 0.76
N ALA A 157 -6.22 2.41 -0.06
CA ALA A 157 -5.47 2.81 -1.25
C ALA A 157 -6.35 3.67 -2.18
N ARG A 158 -5.88 4.88 -2.53
CA ARG A 158 -6.69 5.87 -3.26
C ARG A 158 -6.65 5.61 -4.77
N GLU A 159 -7.59 4.81 -5.27
CA GLU A 159 -7.67 4.49 -6.71
C GLU A 159 -8.16 5.64 -7.61
N GLY A 160 -8.81 6.65 -7.01
CA GLY A 160 -9.38 7.77 -7.74
C GLY A 160 -10.71 7.45 -8.44
N SER A 161 -11.21 8.43 -9.22
CA SER A 161 -12.43 8.27 -10.00
C SER A 161 -12.21 7.38 -11.23
N SER A 162 -13.30 6.90 -11.84
CA SER A 162 -13.26 6.17 -13.12
C SER A 162 -12.44 6.90 -14.19
N GLY A 163 -12.60 8.22 -14.30
CA GLY A 163 -11.82 9.06 -15.22
C GLY A 163 -10.33 9.09 -14.91
N LYS A 164 -9.94 9.13 -13.62
CA LYS A 164 -8.53 9.06 -13.20
C LYS A 164 -7.94 7.68 -13.50
N ARG A 165 -8.64 6.59 -13.15
CA ARG A 165 -8.23 5.22 -13.49
C ARG A 165 -8.06 5.06 -15.00
N ALA A 166 -9.02 5.51 -15.80
CA ALA A 166 -8.91 5.47 -17.26
C ALA A 166 -7.69 6.24 -17.80
N ALA A 167 -7.28 7.34 -17.16
CA ALA A 167 -6.06 8.06 -17.52
C ALA A 167 -4.79 7.26 -17.16
N VAL A 168 -4.76 6.64 -15.98
CA VAL A 168 -3.69 5.71 -15.57
C VAL A 168 -3.56 4.57 -16.57
N GLU A 169 -4.67 3.92 -16.95
CA GLU A 169 -4.64 2.80 -17.89
C GLU A 169 -4.14 3.20 -19.28
N ARG A 170 -4.53 4.39 -19.78
CA ARG A 170 -3.99 4.93 -21.04
C ARG A 170 -2.48 5.18 -20.92
N GLN A 171 -2.02 5.69 -19.79
CA GLN A 171 -0.60 5.95 -19.58
C GLN A 171 0.20 4.65 -19.46
N LEU A 172 -0.28 3.67 -18.69
CA LEU A 172 0.33 2.36 -18.55
C LEU A 172 0.51 1.70 -19.93
N LYS A 173 -0.56 1.65 -20.73
CA LYS A 173 -0.51 1.13 -22.12
C LYS A 173 0.54 1.84 -22.97
N ARG A 174 0.58 3.18 -22.93
CA ARG A 174 1.59 3.97 -23.65
C ARG A 174 3.02 3.64 -23.20
N LEU A 175 3.25 3.50 -21.90
CA LEU A 175 4.58 3.21 -21.34
C LEU A 175 5.06 1.82 -21.77
N ILE A 176 4.19 0.81 -21.73
CA ILE A 176 4.50 -0.56 -22.16
C ILE A 176 4.89 -0.57 -23.65
N VAL A 177 4.05 0.02 -24.52
CA VAL A 177 4.33 0.11 -25.96
C VAL A 177 5.65 0.85 -26.23
N SER A 178 5.88 1.98 -25.54
CA SER A 178 7.12 2.75 -25.69
C SER A 178 8.37 1.98 -25.26
N ARG A 179 8.26 1.10 -24.25
CA ARG A 179 9.36 0.25 -23.82
C ARG A 179 9.63 -0.87 -24.81
N ALA A 180 8.59 -1.55 -25.30
CA ALA A 180 8.73 -2.57 -26.33
C ALA A 180 9.40 -2.00 -27.60
N ALA A 181 9.00 -0.79 -28.02
CA ALA A 181 9.61 -0.10 -29.14
C ALA A 181 11.10 0.24 -28.89
N ARG A 182 11.45 0.73 -27.69
CA ARG A 182 12.85 1.02 -27.31
C ARG A 182 13.71 -0.23 -27.24
N ALA A 183 13.19 -1.32 -26.68
CA ALA A 183 13.89 -2.60 -26.64
C ALA A 183 14.17 -3.12 -28.06
N SER A 184 13.18 -3.02 -28.95
CA SER A 184 13.33 -3.41 -30.36
C SER A 184 14.37 -2.53 -31.09
N ALA A 185 14.37 -1.22 -30.84
CA ALA A 185 15.36 -0.31 -31.40
C ALA A 185 16.78 -0.57 -30.88
N ALA A 186 16.93 -0.89 -29.58
CA ALA A 186 18.21 -1.24 -28.98
C ALA A 186 18.78 -2.54 -29.58
N ALA A 187 17.94 -3.57 -29.77
CA ALA A 187 18.34 -4.81 -30.43
C ALA A 187 18.80 -4.56 -31.89
N ALA A 188 18.07 -3.72 -32.64
CA ALA A 188 18.47 -3.34 -33.99
C ALA A 188 19.80 -2.55 -34.03
N ALA A 189 20.01 -1.64 -33.08
CA ALA A 189 21.23 -0.84 -32.97
C ALA A 189 22.46 -1.67 -32.55
N ALA A 190 22.26 -2.77 -31.81
CA ALA A 190 23.31 -3.71 -31.44
C ALA A 190 23.87 -4.52 -32.63
N GLY A 191 23.39 -4.27 -33.86
CA GLY A 191 23.91 -4.93 -35.06
C GLY A 191 23.55 -6.41 -35.13
N GLU A 192 22.56 -6.87 -34.35
CA GLU A 192 21.95 -8.18 -34.55
C GLU A 192 21.17 -8.11 -35.88
N ALA A 193 21.86 -8.39 -36.99
CA ALA A 193 21.22 -8.75 -38.24
C ALA A 193 20.49 -10.07 -37.99
N VAL A 194 19.26 -9.96 -37.50
CA VAL A 194 18.44 -11.10 -37.15
C VAL A 194 18.01 -11.76 -38.47
N THR A 195 18.75 -12.77 -38.92
CA THR A 195 18.23 -13.68 -39.95
C THR A 195 16.92 -14.27 -39.42
N ALA A 196 15.99 -14.66 -40.31
CA ALA A 196 14.74 -15.30 -39.88
C ALA A 196 15.01 -16.51 -38.95
N GLU A 197 16.17 -17.16 -39.12
CA GLU A 197 16.65 -18.28 -38.33
C GLU A 197 17.21 -17.84 -36.96
N ALA A 198 17.97 -16.75 -36.89
CA ALA A 198 18.36 -16.12 -35.64
C ALA A 198 17.15 -15.54 -34.87
N ALA A 199 16.13 -15.06 -35.58
CA ALA A 199 14.89 -14.53 -34.98
C ALA A 199 14.06 -15.67 -34.41
N ALA A 200 13.97 -16.80 -35.14
CA ALA A 200 13.35 -18.02 -34.65
C ALA A 200 14.13 -18.63 -33.47
N ALA A 201 15.47 -18.59 -33.49
CA ALA A 201 16.31 -19.05 -32.38
C ALA A 201 16.20 -18.14 -31.16
N ALA A 202 16.22 -16.82 -31.34
CA ALA A 202 15.99 -15.83 -30.28
C ALA A 202 14.57 -15.93 -29.72
N ALA A 203 13.55 -16.14 -30.56
CA ALA A 203 12.18 -16.39 -30.12
C ALA A 203 12.07 -17.70 -29.33
N ARG A 204 12.77 -18.78 -29.73
CA ARG A 204 12.86 -20.05 -28.97
C ARG A 204 13.61 -19.89 -27.65
N THR A 205 14.64 -19.04 -27.61
CA THR A 205 15.45 -18.76 -26.41
C THR A 205 14.69 -17.86 -25.44
N SER A 206 13.99 -16.84 -25.94
CA SER A 206 13.04 -15.99 -25.21
C SER A 206 11.86 -16.81 -24.67
N ARG A 207 11.33 -17.78 -25.43
CA ARG A 207 10.32 -18.74 -24.94
C ARG A 207 10.85 -19.67 -23.85
N ARG A 208 12.16 -19.90 -23.77
CA ARG A 208 12.81 -20.71 -22.72
C ARG A 208 13.24 -19.89 -21.50
N GLN A 209 13.53 -18.61 -21.67
CA GLN A 209 13.86 -17.70 -20.59
C GLN A 209 12.59 -16.99 -20.12
N ALA A 210 11.88 -17.62 -19.18
CA ALA A 210 10.95 -16.86 -18.35
C ALA A 210 11.71 -15.63 -17.78
N PRO A 211 11.08 -14.44 -17.75
CA PRO A 211 11.74 -13.27 -17.18
C PRO A 211 12.20 -13.63 -15.76
N ALA A 212 13.48 -13.37 -15.47
CA ALA A 212 14.03 -13.60 -14.14
C ALA A 212 13.16 -12.88 -13.11
N GLY A 213 12.77 -13.58 -12.04
CA GLY A 213 11.95 -13.02 -10.97
C GLY A 213 12.55 -11.72 -10.41
N ARG A 214 11.69 -10.87 -9.84
CA ARG A 214 12.12 -9.62 -9.20
C ARG A 214 12.41 -9.89 -7.74
N VAL A 215 13.65 -9.68 -7.33
CA VAL A 215 14.05 -9.65 -5.92
C VAL A 215 13.91 -8.21 -5.43
N ILE A 216 13.01 -8.00 -4.47
CA ILE A 216 12.63 -6.69 -3.93
C ILE A 216 13.21 -6.57 -2.51
N PRO A 217 14.15 -5.64 -2.29
CA PRO A 217 14.58 -5.28 -0.94
C PRO A 217 13.42 -4.69 -0.15
N VAL A 218 13.25 -5.15 1.10
CA VAL A 218 12.21 -4.69 2.01
C VAL A 218 12.82 -3.98 3.21
N TYR A 219 12.37 -2.77 3.46
CA TYR A 219 12.72 -1.99 4.64
C TYR A 219 11.51 -1.86 5.57
N PHE A 220 11.64 -2.39 6.79
CA PHE A 220 10.63 -2.24 7.84
C PHE A 220 10.89 -0.99 8.69
N HIS A 221 9.87 -0.17 8.84
CA HIS A 221 9.90 1.06 9.64
C HIS A 221 8.85 0.99 10.75
N ILE A 222 9.31 0.70 11.95
CA ILE A 222 8.47 0.45 13.12
C ILE A 222 8.26 1.77 13.84
N VAL A 223 7.11 2.41 13.64
CA VAL A 223 6.80 3.67 14.30
C VAL A 223 6.08 3.36 15.61
N THR A 224 6.58 3.94 16.70
CA THR A 224 6.14 3.68 18.08
C THR A 224 5.79 4.98 18.79
N PHE A 225 4.93 4.91 19.80
CA PHE A 225 4.61 6.05 20.66
C PHE A 225 4.24 5.60 22.06
N ALA A 226 4.86 6.19 23.09
CA ALA A 226 4.53 5.94 24.51
C ALA A 226 4.33 4.45 24.88
N GLY A 227 5.22 3.57 24.40
CA GLY A 227 5.15 2.12 24.65
C GLY A 227 4.24 1.32 23.71
N GLN A 228 3.56 1.97 22.77
CA GLN A 228 2.71 1.35 21.75
C GLN A 228 3.46 1.14 20.42
N GLY A 229 2.93 0.23 19.61
CA GLY A 229 3.38 0.02 18.23
C GLY A 229 4.64 -0.84 18.09
N GLY A 230 5.11 -1.45 19.19
CA GLY A 230 6.24 -2.36 19.17
C GLY A 230 5.97 -3.56 18.25
N VAL A 231 6.97 -3.91 17.45
CA VAL A 231 6.97 -5.07 16.57
C VAL A 231 8.19 -5.91 16.92
N TYR A 232 7.96 -7.20 17.13
CA TYR A 232 9.04 -8.15 17.38
C TYR A 232 9.62 -8.68 16.07
N MET A 233 10.89 -9.08 16.10
CA MET A 233 11.57 -9.67 14.93
C MET A 233 10.81 -10.87 14.37
N TYR A 234 10.28 -11.75 15.23
CA TYR A 234 9.51 -12.92 14.77
C TYR A 234 8.26 -12.53 13.97
N GLN A 235 7.65 -11.37 14.23
CA GLN A 235 6.50 -10.88 13.47
C GLN A 235 6.94 -10.39 12.09
N ILE A 236 8.12 -9.77 11.98
CA ILE A 236 8.72 -9.37 10.72
C ILE A 236 9.06 -10.61 9.89
N ASP A 237 9.73 -11.61 10.49
CA ASP A 237 10.09 -12.84 9.82
C ASP A 237 8.85 -13.59 9.32
N SER A 238 7.83 -13.70 10.16
CA SER A 238 6.54 -14.31 9.78
C SER A 238 5.86 -13.53 8.66
N GLN A 239 5.88 -12.20 8.72
CA GLN A 239 5.28 -11.36 7.68
C GLN A 239 6.02 -11.50 6.35
N MET A 240 7.35 -11.59 6.37
CA MET A 240 8.17 -11.85 5.18
C MET A 240 7.90 -13.22 4.58
N ALA A 241 7.63 -14.23 5.42
CA ALA A 241 7.23 -15.56 4.96
C ALA A 241 5.86 -15.55 4.28
N VAL A 242 4.85 -14.89 4.88
CA VAL A 242 3.51 -14.71 4.29
C VAL A 242 3.60 -13.97 2.96
N LEU A 243 4.38 -12.89 2.91
CA LEU A 243 4.57 -12.10 1.70
C LEU A 243 5.20 -12.94 0.57
N ASN A 244 6.27 -13.67 0.86
CA ASN A 244 6.90 -14.54 -0.14
C ASN A 244 6.01 -15.71 -0.57
N SER A 245 5.21 -16.28 0.33
CA SER A 245 4.23 -17.32 0.01
C SER A 245 3.19 -16.83 -1.01
N ALA A 246 2.69 -15.61 -0.84
CA ALA A 246 1.71 -15.01 -1.72
C ALA A 246 2.28 -14.68 -3.11
N PHE A 247 3.53 -14.18 -3.20
CA PHE A 247 4.04 -13.55 -4.42
C PHE A 247 5.09 -14.36 -5.22
N ASN A 248 5.78 -15.34 -4.62
CA ASN A 248 6.89 -16.05 -5.28
C ASN A 248 6.45 -16.71 -6.59
N ARG A 249 5.29 -17.38 -6.59
CA ARG A 249 4.73 -18.02 -7.80
C ARG A 249 4.35 -17.02 -8.91
N HIS A 250 4.20 -15.74 -8.55
CA HIS A 250 3.93 -14.66 -9.49
C HIS A 250 5.20 -13.96 -9.96
N GLY A 251 6.38 -14.38 -9.47
CA GLY A 251 7.68 -13.90 -9.92
C GLY A 251 8.23 -12.69 -9.15
N PHE A 252 7.72 -12.43 -7.95
CA PHE A 252 8.24 -11.43 -7.03
C PHE A 252 8.67 -12.10 -5.73
N THR A 253 9.91 -11.85 -5.31
CA THR A 253 10.51 -12.37 -4.08
C THR A 253 11.00 -11.20 -3.24
N PHE A 254 10.79 -11.26 -1.94
CA PHE A 254 11.06 -10.18 -1.01
C PHE A 254 12.15 -10.58 -0.03
N THR A 255 13.15 -9.73 0.13
CA THR A 255 14.28 -9.95 1.04
C THR A 255 14.36 -8.81 2.05
N LEU A 256 14.38 -9.13 3.35
CA LEU A 256 14.54 -8.11 4.39
C LEU A 256 15.91 -7.45 4.26
N ALA A 257 15.93 -6.16 3.93
CA ALA A 257 17.13 -5.36 3.77
C ALA A 257 17.45 -4.55 5.04
N GLY A 258 16.44 -4.26 5.86
CA GLY A 258 16.64 -3.63 7.16
C GLY A 258 15.33 -3.44 7.93
N ALA A 259 15.45 -3.29 9.24
CA ALA A 259 14.35 -2.91 10.12
C ALA A 259 14.84 -1.83 11.09
N GLN A 260 14.05 -0.77 11.26
CA GLN A 260 14.39 0.32 12.17
C GLN A 260 13.17 0.81 12.95
N THR A 261 13.38 1.30 14.16
CA THR A 261 12.33 1.88 15.00
C THR A 261 12.40 3.40 14.96
N TYR A 262 11.26 4.04 14.73
CA TYR A 262 11.06 5.48 14.87
C TYR A 262 10.14 5.74 16.06
N ARG A 263 10.53 6.66 16.95
CA ARG A 263 9.71 7.07 18.10
C ARG A 263 9.01 8.37 17.74
N ALA A 264 7.70 8.31 17.53
CA ALA A 264 6.90 9.49 17.24
C ALA A 264 6.94 10.46 18.44
N ALA A 265 7.03 11.76 18.16
CA ALA A 265 7.08 12.79 19.20
C ALA A 265 5.69 13.10 19.81
N SER A 266 4.61 12.69 19.15
CA SER A 266 3.24 12.94 19.58
C SER A 266 2.29 11.82 19.14
N GLN A 267 1.14 11.73 19.81
CA GLN A 267 0.05 10.85 19.41
C GLN A 267 -0.45 11.19 18.00
N SER A 268 -0.51 12.48 17.64
CA SER A 268 -0.97 12.90 16.30
C SER A 268 -0.06 12.39 15.17
N LEU A 269 1.25 12.35 15.39
CA LEU A 269 2.20 11.73 14.44
C LEU A 269 2.00 10.22 14.40
N TYR A 270 1.85 9.57 15.55
CA TYR A 270 1.63 8.13 15.62
C TYR A 270 0.31 7.67 14.98
N ASN A 271 -0.72 8.52 14.99
CA ASN A 271 -2.02 8.28 14.37
C ASN A 271 -2.17 8.88 12.97
N ALA A 272 -1.06 9.28 12.34
CA ALA A 272 -1.07 9.88 11.01
C ALA A 272 -1.89 9.04 10.01
N GLY A 273 -2.82 9.71 9.32
CA GLY A 273 -3.67 9.10 8.31
C GLY A 273 -3.14 9.30 6.88
N PRO A 274 -3.75 8.61 5.89
CA PRO A 274 -3.31 8.64 4.51
C PRO A 274 -3.45 10.02 3.88
N GLY A 275 -2.37 10.51 3.27
CA GLY A 275 -2.24 11.82 2.64
C GLY A 275 -2.06 12.98 3.61
N SER A 276 -1.82 12.73 4.90
CA SER A 276 -1.62 13.78 5.89
C SER A 276 -0.20 14.37 5.85
N ALA A 277 -0.04 15.61 6.33
CA ALA A 277 1.29 16.21 6.51
C ALA A 277 2.15 15.40 7.49
N ALA A 278 1.54 14.79 8.51
CA ALA A 278 2.20 13.92 9.48
C ALA A 278 2.74 12.63 8.85
N GLU A 279 1.98 11.99 7.94
CA GLU A 279 2.48 10.84 7.17
C GLU A 279 3.70 11.24 6.35
N PHE A 280 3.60 12.36 5.63
CA PHE A 280 4.70 12.88 4.82
C PHE A 280 5.95 13.16 5.68
N GLU A 281 5.77 13.76 6.85
CA GLU A 281 6.86 14.07 7.79
C GLU A 281 7.61 12.80 8.22
N ILE A 282 6.88 11.74 8.58
CA ILE A 282 7.45 10.46 9.01
C ILE A 282 8.16 9.79 7.82
N LYS A 283 7.44 9.59 6.71
CA LYS A 283 7.99 8.82 5.58
C LYS A 283 9.17 9.52 4.92
N ARG A 284 9.19 10.86 4.85
CA ARG A 284 10.35 11.62 4.32
C ARG A 284 11.64 11.35 5.08
N GLN A 285 11.58 11.07 6.38
CA GLN A 285 12.76 10.78 7.19
C GLN A 285 13.21 9.33 7.08
N LEU A 286 12.26 8.41 6.89
CA LEU A 286 12.49 6.99 7.06
C LEU A 286 12.64 6.22 5.75
N ARG A 287 11.99 6.67 4.66
CA ARG A 287 11.97 5.92 3.40
C ARG A 287 13.40 5.70 2.89
N MET A 288 13.70 4.46 2.54
CA MET A 288 14.98 4.01 1.99
C MET A 288 14.83 3.54 0.54
N GLY A 289 15.93 3.60 -0.20
CA GLY A 289 16.03 3.07 -1.57
C GLY A 289 15.35 3.92 -2.65
N GLY A 290 15.11 3.31 -3.80
CA GLY A 290 14.51 3.89 -5.00
C GLY A 290 13.08 3.39 -5.25
N ALA A 291 12.73 3.26 -6.54
CA ALA A 291 11.41 2.79 -6.98
C ALA A 291 11.25 1.26 -6.84
N THR A 292 12.37 0.55 -6.73
CA THR A 292 12.50 -0.92 -6.65
C THR A 292 12.50 -1.44 -5.22
N ASP A 293 12.56 -0.55 -4.23
CA ASP A 293 12.69 -0.90 -2.81
C ASP A 293 11.35 -0.71 -2.10
N LEU A 294 10.86 -1.78 -1.48
CA LEU A 294 9.59 -1.75 -0.75
C LEU A 294 9.83 -1.25 0.67
N ASN A 295 9.15 -0.17 1.03
CA ASN A 295 9.15 0.38 2.38
C ASN A 295 7.83 0.00 3.06
N ILE A 296 7.90 -0.74 4.16
CA ILE A 296 6.74 -1.14 4.97
C ILE A 296 6.80 -0.39 6.30
N PHE A 297 5.80 0.43 6.56
CA PHE A 297 5.67 1.18 7.80
C PHE A 297 4.61 0.55 8.69
N THR A 298 4.92 0.41 9.99
CA THR A 298 3.95 -0.08 10.97
C THR A 298 3.65 1.03 11.97
N TRP A 299 2.39 1.46 12.07
CA TRP A 299 1.91 2.30 13.18
C TRP A 299 0.42 2.09 13.43
N ALA A 300 -0.21 2.88 14.30
CA ALA A 300 -1.63 2.78 14.58
C ALA A 300 -2.37 4.00 14.04
N PRO A 301 -2.76 4.03 12.74
CA PRO A 301 -3.56 5.12 12.21
C PRO A 301 -4.85 5.32 13.04
N GLY A 302 -5.42 6.51 13.06
CA GLY A 302 -6.74 6.74 13.69
C GLY A 302 -7.84 5.82 13.13
N ASP A 303 -8.99 5.78 13.83
CA ASP A 303 -10.28 5.24 13.34
C ASP A 303 -10.30 3.77 12.91
N GLY A 304 -9.34 2.97 13.35
CA GLY A 304 -9.34 1.53 13.09
C GLY A 304 -8.92 1.11 11.67
N LEU A 305 -8.30 2.00 10.87
CA LEU A 305 -7.80 1.65 9.52
C LEU A 305 -6.77 0.50 9.59
N LEU A 306 -6.90 -0.50 8.70
CA LEU A 306 -5.98 -1.65 8.63
C LEU A 306 -4.69 -1.32 7.87
N GLY A 307 -4.76 -0.63 6.74
CA GLY A 307 -3.60 -0.29 5.92
C GLY A 307 -3.90 0.65 4.76
N TRP A 308 -2.84 1.12 4.11
CA TRP A 308 -2.90 1.77 2.81
C TRP A 308 -1.55 1.72 2.09
N ALA A 309 -1.59 1.83 0.78
CA ALA A 309 -0.42 1.92 -0.08
C ALA A 309 -0.50 3.12 -1.03
N THR A 310 0.66 3.47 -1.58
CA THR A 310 0.76 4.30 -2.78
C THR A 310 0.82 3.43 -4.02
N PHE A 311 0.23 3.88 -5.12
CA PHE A 311 0.34 3.17 -6.39
C PHE A 311 1.67 3.45 -7.12
N PRO A 312 2.11 2.55 -8.02
CA PRO A 312 3.34 2.74 -8.80
C PRO A 312 3.40 4.06 -9.57
N TRP A 313 2.26 4.54 -10.08
CA TRP A 313 2.18 5.78 -10.87
C TRP A 313 2.22 7.07 -10.03
N ASP A 314 2.11 6.96 -8.70
CA ASP A 314 2.27 8.08 -7.78
C ASP A 314 3.75 8.35 -7.47
N TYR A 315 4.61 7.34 -7.65
CA TYR A 315 6.05 7.48 -7.53
C TYR A 315 6.64 8.31 -8.69
N LYS A 316 7.38 9.37 -8.34
CA LYS A 316 7.96 10.30 -9.31
C LYS A 316 9.40 10.61 -8.92
N ILE A 317 10.35 9.99 -9.62
CA ILE A 317 11.79 10.20 -9.40
C ILE A 317 12.10 11.70 -9.28
N GLY A 318 12.80 12.09 -8.20
CA GLY A 318 13.19 13.47 -7.92
C GLY A 318 12.06 14.36 -7.38
N SER A 319 10.83 13.85 -7.24
CA SER A 319 9.72 14.59 -6.62
C SER A 319 9.66 14.35 -5.11
N PRO A 320 9.33 15.38 -4.31
CA PRO A 320 9.03 15.18 -2.89
C PRO A 320 7.95 14.12 -2.64
N SER A 321 6.98 13.94 -3.55
CA SER A 321 5.92 12.94 -3.38
C SER A 321 6.44 11.50 -3.33
N SER A 322 7.64 11.22 -3.85
CA SER A 322 8.27 9.91 -3.75
C SER A 322 8.58 9.50 -2.31
N ALA A 323 8.66 10.46 -1.39
CA ALA A 323 8.76 10.16 0.04
C ALA A 323 7.57 9.36 0.55
N LEU A 324 6.39 9.46 -0.07
CA LEU A 324 5.20 8.73 0.35
C LEU A 324 5.19 7.26 -0.08
N ASP A 325 6.07 6.86 -1.01
CA ASP A 325 6.03 5.53 -1.61
C ASP A 325 6.26 4.42 -0.59
N GLY A 326 5.40 3.41 -0.65
CA GLY A 326 5.44 2.24 0.21
C GLY A 326 4.06 1.85 0.71
N VAL A 327 4.09 0.98 1.72
CA VAL A 327 2.93 0.38 2.36
C VAL A 327 2.92 0.80 3.82
N VAL A 328 1.77 1.20 4.34
CA VAL A 328 1.54 1.39 5.77
C VAL A 328 0.52 0.37 6.24
N VAL A 329 0.82 -0.34 7.32
CA VAL A 329 -0.11 -1.26 7.95
C VAL A 329 -0.23 -1.00 9.44
N ARG A 330 -1.39 -1.32 9.99
CA ARG A 330 -1.59 -1.34 11.42
C ARG A 330 -0.78 -2.47 12.03
N THR A 331 0.01 -2.16 13.06
CA THR A 331 0.83 -3.15 13.78
C THR A 331 0.04 -4.40 14.22
N ALA A 332 -1.23 -4.23 14.62
CA ALA A 332 -2.12 -5.31 15.03
C ALA A 332 -2.48 -6.33 13.93
N THR A 333 -2.19 -6.04 12.65
CA THR A 333 -2.48 -6.91 11.49
C THR A 333 -1.33 -7.83 11.12
N LEU A 334 -0.15 -7.60 11.69
CA LEU A 334 0.98 -8.51 11.49
C LEU A 334 0.65 -9.89 12.08
N PRO A 335 1.31 -10.96 11.59
CA PRO A 335 1.18 -12.29 12.16
C PRO A 335 1.31 -12.29 13.69
N GLY A 336 0.32 -12.88 14.37
CA GLY A 336 0.26 -12.92 15.84
C GLY A 336 -0.22 -11.62 16.50
N GLY A 337 -0.65 -10.64 15.71
CA GLY A 337 -1.21 -9.38 16.21
C GLY A 337 -2.63 -9.50 16.77
N THR A 338 -3.16 -8.39 17.27
CA THR A 338 -4.46 -8.33 17.99
C THR A 338 -5.67 -8.01 17.11
N ALA A 339 -5.48 -7.69 15.84
CA ALA A 339 -6.58 -7.46 14.91
C ALA A 339 -7.19 -8.81 14.49
N ARG A 340 -8.08 -9.36 15.31
CA ARG A 340 -8.76 -10.63 15.03
C ARG A 340 -9.31 -10.63 13.60
N ASP A 341 -9.17 -11.77 12.93
CA ASP A 341 -9.57 -12.01 11.54
C ASP A 341 -8.68 -11.32 10.47
N TYR A 342 -7.74 -10.46 10.89
CA TYR A 342 -6.78 -9.73 10.02
C TYR A 342 -5.33 -9.81 10.51
N ASN A 343 -5.01 -10.78 11.34
CA ASN A 343 -3.73 -10.93 12.03
C ASN A 343 -2.90 -12.11 11.52
N LEU A 344 -3.09 -12.51 10.26
CA LEU A 344 -2.27 -13.53 9.58
C LEU A 344 -1.32 -12.90 8.54
N GLY A 345 -1.30 -11.57 8.43
CA GLY A 345 -0.38 -10.83 7.57
C GLY A 345 -0.87 -10.59 6.14
N ASN A 346 -2.12 -10.93 5.81
CA ASN A 346 -2.64 -10.66 4.46
C ASN A 346 -2.95 -9.18 4.22
N THR A 347 -3.07 -8.37 5.28
CA THR A 347 -3.13 -6.90 5.11
C THR A 347 -1.89 -6.39 4.37
N VAL A 348 -0.67 -6.85 4.72
CA VAL A 348 0.54 -6.46 3.98
C VAL A 348 0.51 -6.99 2.54
N VAL A 349 0.02 -8.23 2.33
CA VAL A 349 -0.09 -8.81 0.98
C VAL A 349 -1.01 -7.96 0.08
N HIS A 350 -2.16 -7.57 0.61
CA HIS A 350 -3.14 -6.70 -0.04
C HIS A 350 -2.52 -5.35 -0.44
N GLU A 351 -1.89 -4.67 0.53
CA GLU A 351 -1.27 -3.37 0.28
C GLU A 351 -0.09 -3.45 -0.69
N VAL A 352 0.70 -4.52 -0.67
CA VAL A 352 1.75 -4.75 -1.66
C VAL A 352 1.16 -4.99 -3.05
N GLY A 353 -0.02 -5.62 -3.14
CA GLY A 353 -0.78 -5.71 -4.39
C GLY A 353 -1.09 -4.33 -4.98
N HIS A 354 -1.54 -3.38 -4.17
CA HIS A 354 -1.71 -1.98 -4.58
C HIS A 354 -0.39 -1.31 -4.96
N TRP A 355 0.67 -1.51 -4.17
CA TRP A 355 2.01 -1.00 -4.46
C TRP A 355 2.59 -1.55 -5.78
N LEU A 356 2.11 -2.71 -6.23
CA LEU A 356 2.39 -3.32 -7.53
C LEU A 356 1.33 -3.00 -8.61
N GLY A 357 0.31 -2.18 -8.31
CA GLY A 357 -0.62 -1.64 -9.31
C GLY A 357 -1.97 -2.35 -9.43
N LEU A 358 -2.33 -3.24 -8.50
CA LEU A 358 -3.65 -3.88 -8.47
C LEU A 358 -4.69 -2.97 -7.83
N TYR A 359 -5.88 -2.89 -8.44
CA TYR A 359 -7.04 -2.30 -7.78
C TYR A 359 -7.76 -3.34 -6.92
N HIS A 360 -8.70 -2.89 -6.10
CA HIS A 360 -9.65 -3.77 -5.43
C HIS A 360 -10.50 -4.52 -6.45
N THR A 361 -10.93 -5.73 -6.12
CA THR A 361 -11.78 -6.56 -7.00
C THR A 361 -13.15 -5.93 -7.28
N PHE A 362 -13.69 -5.20 -6.30
CA PHE A 362 -14.97 -4.47 -6.39
C PHE A 362 -14.85 -3.09 -7.03
N THR A 363 -13.68 -2.73 -7.57
CA THR A 363 -13.50 -1.46 -8.26
C THR A 363 -14.45 -1.36 -9.45
N ASN A 364 -15.20 -0.25 -9.52
CA ASN A 364 -16.22 0.01 -10.54
C ASN A 364 -17.47 -0.87 -10.47
N GLY A 365 -17.62 -1.71 -9.43
CA GLY A 365 -18.78 -2.56 -9.22
C GLY A 365 -18.99 -3.57 -10.36
N CYS A 366 -20.25 -3.89 -10.65
CA CYS A 366 -20.62 -4.78 -11.76
C CYS A 366 -20.46 -4.15 -13.16
N ASN A 367 -19.86 -2.97 -13.29
CA ASN A 367 -19.68 -2.32 -14.59
C ASN A 367 -18.46 -2.87 -15.32
N TRP A 368 -18.52 -2.85 -16.66
CA TRP A 368 -17.43 -3.33 -17.50
C TRP A 368 -16.10 -2.62 -17.19
N GLY A 369 -15.01 -3.39 -17.22
CA GLY A 369 -13.66 -2.92 -16.96
C GLY A 369 -13.24 -2.96 -15.49
N GLY A 370 -14.14 -3.14 -14.52
CA GLY A 370 -13.84 -3.50 -13.12
C GLY A 370 -12.52 -2.99 -12.53
N ASP A 371 -11.75 -3.92 -11.98
CA ASP A 371 -10.37 -3.81 -11.49
C ASP A 371 -9.31 -3.81 -12.63
N GLN A 372 -9.76 -3.74 -13.88
CA GLN A 372 -8.98 -3.81 -15.12
C GLN A 372 -8.32 -5.18 -15.38
N ILE A 373 -8.92 -6.26 -14.86
CA ILE A 373 -8.40 -7.63 -14.96
C ILE A 373 -9.53 -8.60 -15.34
N ASP A 374 -9.48 -9.14 -16.55
CA ASP A 374 -10.58 -9.93 -17.14
C ASP A 374 -10.89 -11.25 -16.38
N ASP A 375 -9.86 -11.86 -15.77
CA ASP A 375 -9.99 -13.11 -15.02
C ASP A 375 -10.38 -12.91 -13.55
N THR A 376 -10.58 -11.67 -13.10
CA THR A 376 -11.28 -11.35 -11.86
C THR A 376 -12.79 -11.25 -12.14
N PRO A 377 -13.65 -12.10 -11.53
CA PRO A 377 -15.09 -11.90 -11.56
C PRO A 377 -15.50 -10.50 -11.07
N ALA A 378 -16.53 -9.93 -11.69
CA ALA A 378 -17.02 -8.62 -11.27
C ALA A 378 -17.69 -8.72 -9.89
N GLU A 379 -17.54 -7.68 -9.07
CA GLU A 379 -18.04 -7.66 -7.70
C GLU A 379 -18.61 -6.27 -7.40
N ALA A 380 -19.84 -6.20 -6.85
CA ALA A 380 -20.53 -4.94 -6.61
C ALA A 380 -19.93 -4.16 -5.43
N SER A 381 -19.44 -4.88 -4.42
CA SER A 381 -18.96 -4.35 -3.15
C SER A 381 -18.09 -5.38 -2.44
N ALA A 382 -17.11 -4.90 -1.68
CA ALA A 382 -16.17 -5.72 -0.93
C ALA A 382 -16.83 -6.79 -0.05
N ALA A 383 -16.14 -7.92 0.09
CA ALA A 383 -16.46 -8.95 1.06
C ALA A 383 -16.28 -8.51 2.50
N SER A 384 -17.12 -9.08 3.37
CA SER A 384 -16.83 -9.18 4.79
C SER A 384 -17.00 -10.62 5.25
N GLY A 385 -16.10 -11.08 6.12
CA GLY A 385 -16.04 -12.48 6.53
C GLY A 385 -15.49 -13.39 5.43
N CYS A 386 -16.14 -14.54 5.24
CA CYS A 386 -15.76 -15.58 4.29
C CYS A 386 -16.94 -16.14 3.46
N PRO A 387 -17.75 -15.31 2.79
CA PRO A 387 -18.94 -15.77 2.10
C PRO A 387 -18.60 -16.37 0.72
N LEU A 388 -18.00 -17.57 0.68
CA LEU A 388 -17.50 -18.22 -0.56
C LEU A 388 -18.55 -18.40 -1.67
N TRP A 389 -19.83 -18.32 -1.33
CA TRP A 389 -20.94 -18.47 -2.27
C TRP A 389 -21.54 -17.13 -2.73
N ARG A 390 -20.96 -15.98 -2.33
CA ARG A 390 -21.44 -14.66 -2.72
C ARG A 390 -21.32 -14.46 -4.23
N ASP A 391 -22.36 -13.92 -4.81
CA ASP A 391 -22.42 -13.46 -6.20
C ASP A 391 -23.27 -12.19 -6.19
N SER A 392 -22.59 -11.05 -6.27
CA SER A 392 -23.21 -9.73 -6.27
C SER A 392 -23.40 -9.18 -7.68
N CYS A 393 -22.78 -9.81 -8.68
CA CYS A 393 -22.86 -9.44 -10.09
C CYS A 393 -23.28 -10.63 -10.96
N PRO A 394 -24.52 -11.12 -10.83
CA PRO A 394 -24.96 -12.40 -11.43
C PRO A 394 -24.96 -12.41 -12.96
N GLY A 395 -24.78 -11.26 -13.61
CA GLY A 395 -24.78 -11.11 -15.05
C GLY A 395 -23.56 -11.71 -15.76
N ASP A 396 -22.46 -12.02 -15.05
CA ASP A 396 -21.25 -12.62 -15.64
C ASP A 396 -21.13 -14.14 -15.39
N GLY A 397 -22.04 -14.72 -14.61
CA GLY A 397 -22.10 -16.15 -14.30
C GLY A 397 -20.97 -16.66 -13.40
N ARG A 398 -20.22 -15.77 -12.75
CA ARG A 398 -19.10 -16.10 -11.85
C ARG A 398 -19.41 -15.58 -10.44
N ARG A 399 -18.88 -16.27 -9.43
CA ARG A 399 -19.00 -15.83 -8.02
C ARG A 399 -18.02 -14.69 -7.75
N ASP A 400 -18.34 -13.89 -6.74
CA ASP A 400 -17.45 -12.84 -6.25
C ASP A 400 -16.09 -13.44 -5.86
N PRO A 401 -14.97 -12.74 -6.13
CA PRO A 401 -13.61 -13.25 -5.89
C PRO A 401 -13.19 -13.16 -4.41
N VAL A 402 -14.01 -13.71 -3.50
CA VAL A 402 -13.86 -13.66 -2.03
C VAL A 402 -12.50 -14.14 -1.53
N GLN A 403 -11.83 -15.02 -2.28
CA GLN A 403 -10.51 -15.57 -1.93
C GLN A 403 -9.33 -14.74 -2.49
N SER A 404 -9.60 -13.72 -3.29
CA SER A 404 -8.60 -12.78 -3.80
C SER A 404 -7.96 -12.02 -2.66
N TYR A 405 -6.64 -11.86 -2.69
CA TYR A 405 -5.95 -10.94 -1.78
C TYR A 405 -6.35 -9.48 -1.98
N MET A 406 -6.99 -9.13 -3.10
CA MET A 406 -7.45 -7.76 -3.41
C MET A 406 -8.92 -7.49 -3.02
N ASP A 407 -9.59 -8.46 -2.37
CA ASP A 407 -10.88 -8.26 -1.70
C ASP A 407 -10.63 -7.87 -0.22
N TYR A 408 -11.68 -7.61 0.55
CA TYR A 408 -11.66 -7.36 1.98
C TYR A 408 -12.12 -8.57 2.81
N SER A 409 -12.07 -9.79 2.31
CA SER A 409 -12.38 -10.96 3.15
C SER A 409 -11.48 -11.07 4.39
N PHE A 410 -11.80 -11.97 5.31
CA PHE A 410 -10.88 -12.29 6.41
C PHE A 410 -9.60 -12.91 5.87
N ASP A 411 -8.51 -12.74 6.62
CA ASP A 411 -7.21 -13.30 6.29
C ASP A 411 -7.27 -14.82 6.10
N SER A 412 -8.13 -15.52 6.84
CA SER A 412 -8.31 -16.98 6.75
C SER A 412 -8.89 -17.44 5.40
N CYS A 413 -9.38 -16.51 4.58
CA CYS A 413 -10.10 -16.82 3.34
C CYS A 413 -9.40 -16.27 2.09
N MET A 414 -8.58 -15.23 2.23
CA MET A 414 -7.74 -14.75 1.14
C MET A 414 -6.52 -15.65 0.94
N ASN A 415 -6.33 -16.17 -0.28
CA ASN A 415 -5.26 -17.12 -0.58
C ASN A 415 -4.69 -17.02 -2.01
N GLN A 416 -5.21 -16.12 -2.86
CA GLN A 416 -4.80 -16.10 -4.26
C GLN A 416 -4.71 -14.72 -4.92
N PHE A 417 -3.77 -14.65 -5.87
CA PHE A 417 -3.85 -13.76 -7.02
C PHE A 417 -4.16 -14.57 -8.28
N THR A 418 -4.83 -13.95 -9.25
CA THR A 418 -5.11 -14.51 -10.58
C THR A 418 -3.91 -14.39 -11.53
N ALA A 419 -4.02 -15.02 -12.72
CA ALA A 419 -3.00 -14.88 -13.75
C ALA A 419 -3.01 -13.45 -14.35
N GLY A 420 -4.19 -12.84 -14.47
CA GLY A 420 -4.35 -11.45 -14.89
C GLY A 420 -3.78 -10.46 -13.88
N GLN A 421 -3.99 -10.68 -12.57
CA GLN A 421 -3.35 -9.90 -11.52
C GLN A 421 -1.82 -9.98 -11.61
N ARG A 422 -1.26 -11.17 -11.82
CA ARG A 422 0.18 -11.31 -12.10
C ARG A 422 0.60 -10.45 -13.30
N ALA A 423 -0.08 -10.58 -14.45
CA ALA A 423 0.28 -9.85 -15.66
C ALA A 423 0.23 -8.33 -15.46
N ARG A 424 -0.76 -7.83 -14.71
CA ARG A 424 -0.89 -6.42 -14.35
C ARG A 424 0.24 -5.95 -13.44
N MET A 425 0.60 -6.72 -12.41
CA MET A 425 1.72 -6.38 -11.53
C MET A 425 3.04 -6.25 -12.28
N TRP A 426 3.32 -7.19 -13.19
CA TRP A 426 4.50 -7.11 -14.06
C TRP A 426 4.48 -5.88 -14.97
N SER A 427 3.33 -5.61 -15.58
CA SER A 427 3.14 -4.44 -16.44
C SER A 427 3.39 -3.12 -15.69
N ALA A 428 2.86 -3.00 -14.47
CA ALA A 428 3.02 -1.81 -13.64
C ALA A 428 4.44 -1.69 -13.08
N TRP A 429 5.06 -2.79 -12.64
CA TRP A 429 6.47 -2.84 -12.25
C TRP A 429 7.36 -2.35 -13.39
N ASP A 430 7.21 -2.96 -14.56
CA ASP A 430 8.01 -2.60 -15.73
C ASP A 430 7.74 -1.16 -16.14
N ALA A 431 6.50 -0.66 -15.98
CA ALA A 431 6.13 0.70 -16.32
C ALA A 431 6.77 1.76 -15.40
N TYR A 432 6.73 1.56 -14.09
CA TYR A 432 6.96 2.62 -13.11
C TYR A 432 8.10 2.37 -12.14
N ARG A 433 8.46 1.10 -11.87
CA ARG A 433 9.45 0.73 -10.84
C ARG A 433 10.83 0.38 -11.40
N GLN A 434 10.94 0.07 -12.70
CA GLN A 434 12.24 -0.03 -13.37
C GLN A 434 12.95 1.33 -13.33
N GLU A 435 14.18 1.36 -12.79
CA GLU A 435 15.03 2.55 -12.79
C GLU A 435 15.11 3.19 -14.18
N LYS A 436 14.98 4.52 -14.24
CA LYS A 436 15.63 5.27 -15.31
C LYS A 436 17.11 5.34 -14.94
N ARG A 437 17.90 4.41 -15.47
CA ARG A 437 19.35 4.61 -15.56
C ARG A 437 19.65 5.77 -16.51
#